data_AF-A0A929L5U4-F1
#
_entry.id   AF-A0A929L5U4-F1
#
_cell.length_a   1.000
_cell.length_b   1.000
_cell.length_c   1.000
_cell.angle_alpha   90.00
_cell.angle_beta   90.00
_cell.angle_gamma   90.00
#
_symmetry.space_group_name_H-M   'P 1'
#
loop_
_entity.id
_entity.type
_entity.pdbx_description
1 polymer ?
#
loop_
_entity_poly.entity_id
_entity_poly.type
_entity_poly.pdbx_seq_one_letter_code
_entity_poly.pdbx_strand_id
1 'polypeptide(L)'
;MAIYKHYSFDLWLTLIKSNPLFKQERARIFHEGFNTQGKSLEEVQYTFRQVDLMVNSINETTGKNIDADEMYLMVISQINDGKINLHDIDVDALYSNMEDLIFQHMPVIYCDQTADTLAYLKDADRTVNLLSNTGFIKGSTLRKVLNHLNIDRHFDFLLFSDEAGLSKPNPAFFQLMLDEVAKLRAIDPQHIIHVGDNPRADVWGADMVGIKSLLVNSNNTSITTLKQTHAAQNLFTA
;
A
#
# COMPACT_ATOMS: atom_id res chain seq x y z
N MET A 1 22.68 -13.56 -3.91
CA MET A 1 21.52 -12.88 -4.55
C MET A 1 22.07 -11.81 -5.48
N ALA A 2 21.51 -11.63 -6.68
CA ALA A 2 22.01 -10.68 -7.67
C ALA A 2 21.70 -9.22 -7.29
N ILE A 3 22.52 -8.27 -7.77
CA ILE A 3 22.18 -6.85 -7.78
C ILE A 3 21.09 -6.63 -8.84
N TYR A 4 19.95 -6.10 -8.44
CA TYR A 4 18.83 -5.83 -9.35
C TYR A 4 18.99 -4.46 -10.02
N LYS A 5 18.39 -4.31 -11.20
CA LYS A 5 18.38 -3.06 -11.98
C LYS A 5 17.10 -2.25 -11.76
N HIS A 6 16.04 -2.91 -11.29
CA HIS A 6 14.79 -2.26 -10.89
C HIS A 6 14.29 -2.82 -9.56
N TYR A 7 13.82 -1.94 -8.69
CA TYR A 7 13.23 -2.28 -7.38
C TYR A 7 11.80 -1.75 -7.30
N SER A 8 10.86 -2.67 -7.21
CA SER A 8 9.45 -2.36 -6.99
C SER A 8 9.10 -2.60 -5.51
N PHE A 9 8.40 -1.67 -4.89
CA PHE A 9 8.03 -1.77 -3.47
C PHE A 9 6.51 -1.75 -3.27
N ASP A 10 6.03 -2.58 -2.36
CA ASP A 10 4.79 -2.32 -1.65
C ASP A 10 4.95 -1.15 -0.66
N LEU A 11 3.84 -0.60 -0.18
CA LEU A 11 3.81 0.53 0.75
C LEU A 11 3.64 0.12 2.23
N TRP A 12 2.53 -0.54 2.55
CA TRP A 12 2.09 -0.73 3.92
C TRP A 12 2.82 -1.91 4.56
N LEU A 13 3.31 -1.73 5.78
CA LEU A 13 4.15 -2.70 6.49
C LEU A 13 5.45 -3.09 5.75
N THR A 14 5.75 -2.42 4.64
CA THR A 14 6.98 -2.52 3.85
C THR A 14 7.82 -1.26 4.03
N LEU A 15 7.24 -0.08 3.77
CA LEU A 15 7.90 1.22 3.87
C LEU A 15 7.33 2.10 4.99
N ILE A 16 6.02 2.01 5.23
CA ILE A 16 5.32 2.78 6.28
C ILE A 16 4.38 1.88 7.10
N LYS A 17 3.96 2.33 8.27
CA LYS A 17 2.90 1.73 9.07
C LYS A 17 1.88 2.77 9.51
N SER A 18 0.63 2.36 9.62
CA SER A 18 -0.46 3.22 10.10
C SER A 18 -0.16 3.75 11.50
N ASN A 19 -0.53 5.00 11.74
CA ASN A 19 -0.65 5.52 13.10
C ASN A 19 -1.78 4.79 13.83
N PRO A 20 -1.57 4.26 15.05
CA PRO A 20 -2.65 3.62 15.81
C PRO A 20 -3.82 4.56 16.11
N LEU A 21 -3.55 5.86 16.32
CA LEU A 21 -4.59 6.85 16.62
C LEU A 21 -5.52 7.07 15.42
N PHE A 22 -4.98 7.10 14.19
CA PHE A 22 -5.81 7.24 12.99
C PHE A 22 -6.98 6.25 12.95
N LYS A 23 -6.72 4.97 13.27
CA LYS A 23 -7.76 3.92 13.26
C LYS A 23 -8.81 4.15 14.35
N GLN A 24 -8.40 4.59 15.53
CA GLN A 24 -9.28 4.86 16.66
C GLN A 24 -10.18 6.07 16.39
N GLU A 25 -9.58 7.17 15.92
CA GLU A 25 -10.28 8.42 15.62
C GLU A 25 -11.25 8.25 14.45
N ARG A 26 -10.83 7.54 13.40
CA ARG A 26 -11.71 7.19 12.28
C ARG A 26 -12.95 6.42 12.75
N ALA A 27 -12.76 5.42 13.61
CA ALA A 27 -13.89 4.68 14.16
C ALA A 27 -14.81 5.57 15.02
N ARG A 28 -14.25 6.53 15.76
CA ARG A 28 -15.04 7.48 16.55
C ARG A 28 -15.90 8.39 15.67
N ILE A 29 -15.34 8.94 14.58
CA ILE A 29 -16.10 9.75 13.61
C ILE A 29 -17.31 8.97 13.07
N PHE A 30 -17.13 7.68 12.77
CA PHE A 30 -18.22 6.84 12.27
C PHE A 30 -19.25 6.49 13.35
N HIS A 31 -18.77 6.24 14.56
CA HIS A 31 -19.60 5.98 15.73
C HIS A 31 -20.47 7.20 16.10
N GLU A 32 -19.95 8.42 15.97
CA GLU A 32 -20.69 9.65 16.31
C GLU A 32 -21.57 10.15 15.17
N GLY A 33 -21.09 10.04 13.92
CA GLY A 33 -21.75 10.63 12.75
C GLY A 33 -22.77 9.73 12.05
N PHE A 34 -22.60 8.40 12.10
CA PHE A 34 -23.35 7.49 11.23
C PHE A 34 -24.03 6.32 11.95
N ASN A 35 -23.93 6.20 13.28
CA ASN A 35 -24.36 5.01 14.03
C ASN A 35 -25.81 5.12 14.57
N THR A 36 -26.80 4.97 13.70
CA THR A 36 -28.22 5.08 14.08
C THR A 36 -28.72 3.91 14.93
N GLN A 37 -28.04 2.76 14.89
CA GLN A 37 -28.41 1.57 15.66
C GLN A 37 -27.72 1.49 17.03
N GLY A 38 -26.90 2.48 17.41
CA GLY A 38 -26.30 2.58 18.74
C GLY A 38 -25.30 1.46 19.06
N LYS A 39 -24.56 0.97 18.05
CA LYS A 39 -23.44 0.02 18.25
C LYS A 39 -22.38 0.66 19.15
N SER A 40 -21.66 -0.14 19.94
CA SER A 40 -20.53 0.38 20.73
C SER A 40 -19.37 0.80 19.82
N LEU A 41 -18.45 1.62 20.34
CA LEU A 41 -17.24 2.01 19.60
C LEU A 41 -16.39 0.78 19.22
N GLU A 42 -16.32 -0.23 20.07
CA GLU A 42 -15.63 -1.49 19.80
C GLU A 42 -16.28 -2.25 18.63
N GLU A 43 -17.61 -2.28 18.56
CA GLU A 43 -18.34 -2.89 17.44
C GLU A 43 -18.08 -2.15 16.12
N VAL A 44 -17.99 -0.81 16.15
CA VAL A 44 -17.62 -0.01 14.96
C VAL A 44 -16.18 -0.29 14.53
N GLN A 45 -15.24 -0.34 15.48
CA GLN A 45 -13.84 -0.70 15.19
C GLN A 45 -13.73 -2.11 14.60
N TYR A 46 -14.48 -3.06 15.14
CA TYR A 46 -14.56 -4.42 14.63
C TYR A 46 -15.12 -4.45 13.20
N THR A 47 -16.16 -3.66 12.93
CA THR A 47 -16.76 -3.54 11.59
C THR A 47 -15.74 -3.04 10.56
N PHE A 48 -14.95 -2.01 10.89
CA PHE A 48 -13.86 -1.57 10.03
C PHE A 48 -12.87 -2.70 9.71
N ARG A 49 -12.53 -3.52 10.70
CA ARG A 49 -11.63 -4.67 10.50
C ARG A 49 -12.26 -5.74 9.63
N GLN A 50 -13.56 -6.01 9.77
CA GLN A 50 -14.25 -6.98 8.92
C GLN A 50 -14.32 -6.51 7.47
N VAL A 51 -14.65 -5.24 7.23
CA VAL A 51 -14.65 -4.66 5.88
C VAL A 51 -13.27 -4.71 5.25
N ASP A 52 -12.21 -4.34 5.98
CA ASP A 52 -10.81 -4.43 5.54
C ASP A 52 -10.44 -5.85 5.06
N LEU A 53 -10.72 -6.86 5.90
CA LEU A 53 -10.43 -8.26 5.58
C LEU A 53 -11.24 -8.78 4.39
N MET A 54 -12.53 -8.45 4.35
CA MET A 54 -13.43 -8.86 3.28
C MET A 54 -13.00 -8.26 1.94
N VAL A 55 -12.73 -6.95 1.91
CA VAL A 55 -12.30 -6.24 0.70
C VAL A 55 -10.95 -6.76 0.21
N ASN A 56 -9.98 -6.98 1.11
CA ASN A 56 -8.72 -7.61 0.73
C ASN A 56 -8.95 -8.98 0.06
N SER A 57 -9.81 -9.83 0.64
CA SER A 57 -10.11 -11.14 0.05
C SER A 57 -10.79 -11.04 -1.33
N ILE A 58 -11.69 -10.06 -1.52
CA ILE A 58 -12.36 -9.83 -2.80
C ILE A 58 -11.36 -9.32 -3.85
N ASN A 59 -10.54 -8.34 -3.49
CA ASN A 59 -9.52 -7.77 -4.37
C ASN A 59 -8.47 -8.82 -4.77
N GLU A 60 -8.01 -9.65 -3.83
CA GLU A 60 -7.05 -10.74 -4.12
C GLU A 60 -7.64 -11.86 -5.00
N THR A 61 -8.97 -12.03 -4.98
CA THR A 61 -9.68 -13.06 -5.76
C THR A 61 -10.05 -12.56 -7.15
N THR A 62 -10.53 -11.32 -7.25
CA THR A 62 -11.03 -10.75 -8.51
C THR A 62 -9.95 -10.01 -9.29
N GLY A 63 -8.89 -9.57 -8.62
CA GLY A 63 -7.85 -8.69 -9.16
C GLY A 63 -8.31 -7.25 -9.42
N LYS A 64 -9.53 -6.88 -8.99
CA LYS A 64 -10.07 -5.52 -9.11
C LYS A 64 -9.82 -4.72 -7.83
N ASN A 65 -10.05 -3.42 -7.88
CA ASN A 65 -10.03 -2.55 -6.72
C ASN A 65 -11.46 -2.21 -6.24
N ILE A 66 -11.67 -2.24 -4.93
CA ILE A 66 -12.80 -1.58 -4.25
C ILE A 66 -12.24 -0.30 -3.64
N ASP A 67 -12.87 0.83 -3.94
CA ASP A 67 -12.37 2.16 -3.59
C ASP A 67 -12.71 2.51 -2.14
N ALA A 68 -11.93 3.45 -1.56
CA ALA A 68 -12.10 3.91 -0.18
C ALA A 68 -13.55 4.31 0.14
N ASP A 69 -14.19 4.99 -0.80
CA ASP A 69 -15.58 5.46 -0.71
C ASP A 69 -16.56 4.29 -0.54
N GLU A 70 -16.39 3.25 -1.34
CA GLU A 70 -17.20 2.03 -1.25
C GLU A 70 -16.97 1.32 0.09
N MET A 71 -15.70 1.24 0.54
CA MET A 71 -15.38 0.68 1.85
C MET A 71 -16.05 1.45 3.00
N TYR A 72 -16.09 2.79 2.92
CA TYR A 72 -16.77 3.61 3.93
C TYR A 72 -18.27 3.39 3.95
N LEU A 73 -18.91 3.31 2.77
CA LEU A 73 -20.33 2.98 2.65
C LEU A 73 -20.63 1.56 3.16
N MET A 74 -19.74 0.60 2.94
CA MET A 74 -19.87 -0.76 3.51
C MET A 74 -19.85 -0.72 5.05
N VAL A 75 -18.92 0.04 5.65
CA VAL A 75 -18.87 0.21 7.11
C VAL A 75 -20.15 0.86 7.62
N ILE A 76 -20.58 1.98 7.02
CA ILE A 76 -21.80 2.69 7.39
C ILE A 76 -23.02 1.77 7.29
N SER A 77 -23.12 0.99 6.21
CA SER A 77 -24.20 0.01 6.06
C SER A 77 -24.17 -1.05 7.16
N GLN A 78 -23.00 -1.64 7.44
CA GLN A 78 -22.87 -2.72 8.42
C GLN A 78 -23.14 -2.27 9.87
N ILE A 79 -22.64 -1.10 10.29
CA ILE A 79 -22.93 -0.60 11.65
C ILE A 79 -24.42 -0.28 11.85
N ASN A 80 -25.16 -0.07 10.76
CA ASN A 80 -26.59 0.20 10.77
C ASN A 80 -27.47 -1.00 10.39
N ASP A 81 -26.91 -2.21 10.32
CA ASP A 81 -27.62 -3.42 9.88
C ASP A 81 -28.35 -3.24 8.52
N GLY A 82 -27.78 -2.43 7.62
CA GLY A 82 -28.33 -2.12 6.30
C GLY A 82 -29.56 -1.19 6.29
N LYS A 83 -29.92 -0.58 7.42
CA LYS A 83 -31.14 0.24 7.55
C LYS A 83 -30.96 1.72 7.22
N ILE A 84 -29.72 2.18 7.10
CA ILE A 84 -29.42 3.57 6.73
C ILE A 84 -29.52 3.76 5.22
N ASN A 85 -30.07 4.90 4.77
CA ASN A 85 -30.11 5.24 3.35
C ASN A 85 -28.75 5.80 2.90
N LEU A 86 -28.00 5.02 2.14
CA LEU A 86 -26.67 5.42 1.68
C LEU A 86 -26.69 6.59 0.68
N HIS A 87 -27.83 6.85 0.03
CA HIS A 87 -27.97 8.01 -0.87
C HIS A 87 -27.89 9.36 -0.17
N ASP A 88 -28.11 9.38 1.15
CA ASP A 88 -28.06 10.60 1.95
C ASP A 88 -26.64 10.90 2.48
N ILE A 89 -25.66 10.03 2.18
CA ILE A 89 -24.28 10.19 2.63
C ILE A 89 -23.50 11.02 1.61
N ASP A 90 -22.98 12.16 2.07
CA ASP A 90 -22.01 12.96 1.31
C ASP A 90 -20.62 12.29 1.39
N VAL A 91 -20.33 11.47 0.39
CA VAL A 91 -19.09 10.69 0.30
C VAL A 91 -17.87 11.58 0.11
N ASP A 92 -18.00 12.69 -0.63
CA ASP A 92 -16.89 13.62 -0.87
C ASP A 92 -16.50 14.35 0.42
N ALA A 93 -17.49 14.86 1.16
CA ALA A 93 -17.25 15.47 2.46
C ALA A 93 -16.70 14.46 3.48
N LEU A 94 -17.22 13.23 3.47
CA LEU A 94 -16.70 12.15 4.30
C LEU A 94 -15.24 11.86 3.99
N TYR A 95 -14.88 11.68 2.72
CA TYR A 95 -13.50 11.42 2.33
C TYR A 95 -12.59 12.61 2.66
N SER A 96 -13.03 13.85 2.46
CA SER A 96 -12.26 15.04 2.85
C SER A 96 -11.90 15.03 4.34
N ASN A 97 -12.84 14.65 5.20
CA ASN A 97 -12.58 14.50 6.64
C ASN A 97 -11.55 13.38 6.92
N MET A 98 -11.62 12.27 6.18
CA MET A 98 -10.66 11.17 6.32
C MET A 98 -9.26 11.56 5.83
N GLU A 99 -9.17 12.38 4.78
CA GLU A 99 -7.92 12.97 4.29
C GLU A 99 -7.32 13.91 5.36
N ASP A 100 -8.11 14.80 5.95
CA ASP A 100 -7.62 15.65 7.04
C ASP A 100 -7.14 14.83 8.24
N LEU A 101 -7.88 13.78 8.60
CA LEU A 101 -7.56 12.91 9.72
C LEU A 101 -6.22 12.19 9.53
N ILE A 102 -5.90 11.71 8.31
CA ILE A 102 -4.61 11.06 8.08
C ILE A 102 -3.45 12.04 8.23
N PHE A 103 -3.62 13.33 7.90
CA PHE A 103 -2.56 14.32 8.15
C PHE A 103 -2.42 14.71 9.62
N GLN A 104 -3.50 14.67 10.40
CA GLN A 104 -3.44 14.83 11.85
C GLN A 104 -2.76 13.62 12.53
N HIS A 105 -2.95 12.43 11.97
CA HIS A 105 -2.39 11.18 12.47
C HIS A 105 -1.59 10.45 11.39
N MET A 106 -0.53 11.12 10.94
CA MET A 106 0.34 10.66 9.85
C MET A 106 0.85 9.23 10.07
N PRO A 107 0.87 8.39 9.02
CA PRO A 107 1.65 7.15 9.02
C PRO A 107 3.11 7.44 9.35
N VAL A 108 3.77 6.45 9.95
CA VAL A 108 5.18 6.56 10.30
C VAL A 108 6.02 5.63 9.42
N ILE A 109 7.26 6.01 9.18
CA ILE A 109 8.23 5.14 8.50
C ILE A 109 8.32 3.81 9.24
N TYR A 110 8.36 2.71 8.48
CA TYR A 110 8.34 1.35 9.05
C TYR A 110 9.61 1.05 9.84
N CYS A 111 10.78 1.37 9.26
CA CYS A 111 12.11 1.22 9.84
C CYS A 111 12.94 2.48 9.60
N ASP A 112 13.69 2.96 10.60
CA ASP A 112 14.48 4.20 10.51
C ASP A 112 15.44 4.26 9.31
N GLN A 113 15.90 3.11 8.81
CA GLN A 113 16.78 3.02 7.64
C GLN A 113 16.04 3.01 6.29
N THR A 114 14.73 3.24 6.26
CA THR A 114 13.93 3.13 5.03
C THR A 114 14.37 4.15 3.99
N ALA A 115 14.44 5.44 4.36
CA ALA A 115 14.86 6.50 3.45
C ALA A 115 16.29 6.27 2.95
N ASP A 116 17.23 5.93 3.84
CA ASP A 116 18.62 5.60 3.47
C ASP A 116 18.76 4.37 2.58
N THR A 117 17.81 3.43 2.67
CA THR A 117 17.77 2.26 1.79
C THR A 117 17.25 2.63 0.42
N LEU A 118 16.12 3.35 0.34
CA LEU A 118 15.58 3.83 -0.92
C LEU A 118 16.60 4.74 -1.64
N ALA A 119 17.26 5.65 -0.93
CA ALA A 119 18.32 6.50 -1.46
C ALA A 119 19.52 5.69 -2.00
N TYR A 120 19.92 4.61 -1.30
CA TYR A 120 21.02 3.75 -1.76
C TYR A 120 20.65 2.94 -3.01
N LEU A 121 19.40 2.50 -3.09
CA LEU A 121 18.90 1.72 -4.23
C LEU A 121 18.66 2.61 -5.46
N LYS A 122 18.27 3.86 -5.23
CA LYS A 122 18.08 4.87 -6.27
C LYS A 122 19.42 5.52 -6.64
N ASP A 123 19.96 5.12 -7.79
CA ASP A 123 21.23 5.62 -8.31
C ASP A 123 21.20 5.62 -9.86
N ALA A 124 22.22 6.15 -10.54
CA ALA A 124 22.23 6.38 -11.99
C ALA A 124 21.89 5.14 -12.84
N ASP A 125 22.20 3.94 -12.35
CA ASP A 125 21.96 2.68 -13.07
C ASP A 125 20.76 1.87 -12.59
N ARG A 126 20.02 2.38 -11.61
CA ARG A 126 18.92 1.66 -10.95
C ARG A 126 17.68 2.53 -10.86
N THR A 127 16.54 1.90 -11.06
CA THR A 127 15.23 2.55 -10.98
C THR A 127 14.40 1.93 -9.85
N VAL A 128 13.48 2.72 -9.32
CA VAL A 128 12.67 2.35 -8.16
C VAL A 128 11.23 2.79 -8.38
N ASN A 129 10.26 1.93 -8.10
CA ASN A 129 8.84 2.30 -8.14
C ASN A 129 8.09 1.85 -6.89
N LEU A 130 6.94 2.49 -6.67
CA LEU A 130 5.93 2.00 -5.73
C LEU A 130 4.79 1.32 -6.51
N LEU A 131 4.34 0.16 -6.04
CA LEU A 131 3.18 -0.56 -6.52
C LEU A 131 2.33 -0.97 -5.30
N SER A 132 1.28 -0.21 -5.01
CA SER A 132 0.56 -0.29 -3.73
C SER A 132 -0.93 -0.57 -3.93
N ASN A 133 -1.44 -1.55 -3.18
CA ASN A 133 -2.88 -1.70 -3.00
C ASN A 133 -3.36 -0.62 -2.01
N THR A 134 -4.38 0.14 -2.40
CA THR A 134 -5.06 1.11 -1.54
C THR A 134 -6.17 0.45 -0.73
N GLY A 135 -6.56 1.10 0.35
CA GLY A 135 -7.70 0.71 1.17
C GLY A 135 -8.53 1.95 1.49
N PHE A 136 -8.70 2.24 2.77
CA PHE A 136 -9.45 3.42 3.24
C PHE A 136 -8.83 4.79 2.88
N ILE A 137 -7.67 4.84 2.23
CA ILE A 137 -7.02 6.08 1.81
C ILE A 137 -6.63 5.95 0.33
N LYS A 138 -7.04 6.93 -0.48
CA LYS A 138 -6.81 6.98 -1.93
C LYS A 138 -5.34 7.24 -2.27
N GLY A 139 -4.90 6.78 -3.44
CA GLY A 139 -3.55 6.97 -3.96
C GLY A 139 -3.13 8.43 -4.03
N SER A 140 -4.05 9.32 -4.41
CA SER A 140 -3.83 10.78 -4.45
C SER A 140 -3.43 11.37 -3.10
N THR A 141 -4.06 10.91 -2.01
CA THR A 141 -3.70 11.28 -0.63
C THR A 141 -2.38 10.63 -0.22
N LEU A 142 -2.15 9.37 -0.59
CA LEU A 142 -0.88 8.68 -0.28
C LEU A 142 0.33 9.36 -0.92
N ARG A 143 0.20 9.93 -2.13
CA ARG A 143 1.26 10.75 -2.76
C ARG A 143 1.65 11.93 -1.87
N LYS A 144 0.67 12.65 -1.31
CA LYS A 144 0.89 13.77 -0.38
C LYS A 144 1.54 13.30 0.93
N VAL A 145 1.14 12.13 1.45
CA VAL A 145 1.75 11.50 2.64
C VAL A 145 3.23 11.18 2.38
N LEU A 146 3.53 10.54 1.25
CA LEU A 146 4.92 10.18 0.88
C LEU A 146 5.82 11.42 0.73
N ASN A 147 5.27 12.52 0.21
CA ASN A 147 5.96 13.80 0.11
C ASN A 147 6.27 14.40 1.49
N HIS A 148 5.29 14.41 2.42
CA HIS A 148 5.53 14.84 3.81
C HIS A 148 6.57 13.98 4.52
N LEU A 149 6.59 12.68 4.24
CA LEU A 149 7.58 11.73 4.75
C LEU A 149 8.94 11.82 4.03
N ASN A 150 9.07 12.69 3.02
CA ASN A 150 10.31 12.94 2.27
C ASN A 150 10.87 11.74 1.50
N ILE A 151 10.05 10.71 1.25
CA ILE A 151 10.48 9.48 0.56
C ILE A 151 9.99 9.38 -0.89
N ASP A 152 9.06 10.23 -1.30
CA ASP A 152 8.54 10.31 -2.68
C ASP A 152 9.65 10.51 -3.72
N ARG A 153 10.63 11.35 -3.40
CA ARG A 153 11.79 11.68 -4.26
C ARG A 153 12.64 10.48 -4.71
N HIS A 154 12.49 9.32 -4.06
CA HIS A 154 13.27 8.13 -4.38
C HIS A 154 12.62 7.24 -5.44
N PHE A 155 11.37 7.51 -5.81
CA PHE A 155 10.63 6.75 -6.80
C PHE A 155 10.65 7.44 -8.16
N ASP A 156 10.87 6.65 -9.21
CA ASP A 156 10.70 7.09 -10.59
C ASP A 156 9.22 7.26 -10.95
N PHE A 157 8.36 6.40 -10.40
CA PHE A 157 6.91 6.46 -10.56
C PHE A 157 6.19 5.73 -9.42
N LEU A 158 4.90 6.04 -9.24
CA LEU A 158 4.05 5.45 -8.22
C LEU A 158 2.75 4.96 -8.87
N LEU A 159 2.38 3.71 -8.61
CA LEU A 159 1.12 3.10 -9.04
C LEU A 159 0.29 2.69 -7.82
N PHE A 160 -0.97 3.13 -7.81
CA PHE A 160 -1.95 2.80 -6.77
C PHE A 160 -3.13 2.06 -7.40
N SER A 161 -3.69 1.11 -6.66
CA SER A 161 -4.71 0.20 -7.19
C SER A 161 -6.04 0.87 -7.48
N ASP A 162 -6.43 1.91 -6.72
CA ASP A 162 -7.61 2.72 -6.97
C ASP A 162 -7.52 3.46 -8.31
N GLU A 163 -6.37 4.09 -8.58
CA GLU A 163 -6.14 4.82 -9.82
C GLU A 163 -6.09 3.90 -11.06
N ALA A 164 -5.62 2.66 -10.88
CA ALA A 164 -5.55 1.67 -11.96
C ALA A 164 -6.83 0.81 -12.09
N GLY A 165 -7.71 0.81 -11.08
CA GLY A 165 -8.84 -0.12 -10.96
C GLY A 165 -8.43 -1.60 -10.78
N LEU A 166 -7.15 -1.87 -10.51
CA LEU A 166 -6.56 -3.20 -10.44
C LEU A 166 -5.67 -3.30 -9.20
N SER A 167 -5.77 -4.39 -8.46
CA SER A 167 -4.97 -4.62 -7.25
C SER A 167 -4.06 -5.82 -7.42
N LYS A 168 -2.89 -5.80 -6.75
CA LYS A 168 -2.07 -6.99 -6.55
C LYS A 168 -2.92 -8.08 -5.88
N PRO A 169 -2.80 -9.36 -6.28
CA PRO A 169 -1.79 -9.94 -7.17
C PRO A 169 -2.17 -9.99 -8.66
N ASN A 170 -3.07 -9.12 -9.15
CA ASN A 170 -3.49 -9.15 -10.55
C ASN A 170 -2.27 -8.99 -11.49
N PRO A 171 -2.01 -9.96 -12.40
CA PRO A 171 -0.88 -9.87 -13.32
C PRO A 171 -0.96 -8.66 -14.25
N ALA A 172 -2.16 -8.16 -14.56
CA ALA A 172 -2.31 -6.93 -15.34
C ALA A 172 -1.79 -5.69 -14.60
N PHE A 173 -1.90 -5.64 -13.25
CA PHE A 173 -1.36 -4.52 -12.50
C PHE A 173 0.18 -4.56 -12.43
N PHE A 174 0.75 -5.76 -12.30
CA PHE A 174 2.19 -5.95 -12.47
C PHE A 174 2.66 -5.65 -13.90
N GLN A 175 1.88 -5.99 -14.92
CA GLN A 175 2.22 -5.65 -16.31
C GLN A 175 2.23 -4.14 -16.53
N LEU A 176 1.27 -3.39 -15.98
CA LEU A 176 1.30 -1.93 -16.00
C LEU A 176 2.59 -1.38 -15.36
N MET A 177 3.02 -1.96 -14.24
CA MET A 177 4.31 -1.61 -13.63
C MET A 177 5.48 -1.90 -14.58
N LEU A 178 5.54 -3.08 -15.19
CA LEU A 178 6.61 -3.46 -16.13
C LEU A 178 6.64 -2.56 -17.37
N ASP A 179 5.48 -2.13 -17.86
CA ASP A 179 5.38 -1.22 -19.00
C ASP A 179 5.95 0.17 -18.64
N GLU A 180 5.70 0.68 -17.43
CA GLU A 180 6.35 1.90 -16.92
C GLU A 180 7.87 1.73 -16.76
N VAL A 181 8.34 0.56 -16.28
CA VAL A 181 9.78 0.25 -16.23
C VAL A 181 10.39 0.31 -17.63
N ALA A 182 9.75 -0.29 -18.62
CA ALA A 182 10.24 -0.34 -19.99
C ALA A 182 10.39 1.05 -20.64
N LYS A 183 9.56 2.03 -20.23
CA LYS A 183 9.68 3.44 -20.67
C LYS A 183 10.94 4.10 -20.10
N LEU A 184 11.38 3.70 -18.90
CA LEU A 184 12.60 4.21 -18.29
C LEU A 184 13.85 3.55 -18.87
N ARG A 185 13.84 2.21 -18.96
CA ARG A 185 14.95 1.39 -19.45
C ARG A 185 14.48 -0.03 -19.77
N ALA A 186 15.03 -0.63 -20.82
CA ALA A 186 14.85 -2.06 -21.07
C ALA A 186 15.61 -2.89 -20.01
N ILE A 187 14.88 -3.61 -19.18
CA ILE A 187 15.41 -4.46 -18.10
C ILE A 187 14.80 -5.85 -18.24
N ASP A 188 15.65 -6.88 -18.24
CA ASP A 188 15.21 -8.27 -18.22
C ASP A 188 14.48 -8.56 -16.88
N PRO A 189 13.30 -9.22 -16.89
CA PRO A 189 12.54 -9.57 -15.69
C PRO A 189 13.37 -10.17 -14.54
N GLN A 190 14.43 -10.94 -14.84
CA GLN A 190 15.30 -11.54 -13.81
C GLN A 190 16.09 -10.50 -12.99
N HIS A 191 16.22 -9.27 -13.51
CA HIS A 191 16.87 -8.13 -12.86
C HIS A 191 15.87 -7.15 -12.23
N ILE A 192 14.59 -7.54 -12.15
CA ILE A 192 13.53 -6.80 -11.48
C ILE A 192 13.16 -7.56 -10.22
N ILE A 193 13.06 -6.85 -9.09
CA ILE A 193 12.57 -7.42 -7.83
C ILE A 193 11.39 -6.61 -7.30
N HIS A 194 10.34 -7.31 -6.85
CA HIS A 194 9.26 -6.71 -6.05
C HIS A 194 9.42 -7.08 -4.57
N VAL A 195 9.24 -6.11 -3.68
CA VAL A 195 9.50 -6.23 -2.25
C VAL A 195 8.22 -5.84 -1.50
N GLY A 196 7.69 -6.73 -0.68
CA GLY A 196 6.44 -6.50 0.03
C GLY A 196 6.22 -7.44 1.21
N ASP A 197 5.17 -7.21 1.98
CA ASP A 197 4.88 -7.93 3.23
C ASP A 197 3.87 -9.08 3.06
N ASN A 198 3.12 -9.09 1.94
CA ASN A 198 2.04 -10.04 1.70
C ASN A 198 2.51 -11.20 0.77
N PRO A 199 2.52 -12.46 1.25
CA PRO A 199 2.94 -13.61 0.43
C PRO A 199 2.09 -13.82 -0.83
N ARG A 200 0.81 -13.46 -0.80
CA ARG A 200 -0.08 -13.62 -1.95
C ARG A 200 -0.03 -12.42 -2.88
N ALA A 201 -0.27 -11.22 -2.36
CA ALA A 201 -0.32 -10.01 -3.18
C ALA A 201 1.04 -9.71 -3.82
N ASP A 202 2.12 -9.79 -3.04
CA ASP A 202 3.44 -9.33 -3.46
C ASP A 202 4.29 -10.45 -4.05
N VAL A 203 4.49 -11.55 -3.29
CA VAL A 203 5.39 -12.64 -3.70
C VAL A 203 4.77 -13.46 -4.83
N TRP A 204 3.59 -14.04 -4.61
CA TRP A 204 2.92 -14.82 -5.66
C TRP A 204 2.58 -13.95 -6.88
N GLY A 205 2.13 -12.71 -6.70
CA GLY A 205 1.85 -11.78 -7.79
C GLY A 205 3.09 -11.48 -8.66
N ALA A 206 4.24 -11.23 -8.04
CA ALA A 206 5.51 -11.04 -8.74
C ALA A 206 5.98 -12.30 -9.48
N ASP A 207 5.88 -13.45 -8.83
CA ASP A 207 6.28 -14.74 -9.42
C ASP A 207 5.45 -15.06 -10.69
N MET A 208 4.16 -14.71 -10.68
CA MET A 208 3.24 -14.93 -11.82
C MET A 208 3.61 -14.14 -13.08
N VAL A 209 4.35 -13.04 -12.96
CA VAL A 209 4.87 -12.26 -14.09
C VAL A 209 6.36 -12.50 -14.35
N GLY A 210 6.98 -13.44 -13.63
CA GLY A 210 8.36 -13.87 -13.87
C GLY A 210 9.45 -12.94 -13.34
N ILE A 211 9.14 -12.04 -12.40
CA ILE A 211 10.14 -11.20 -11.72
C ILE A 211 10.53 -11.80 -10.36
N LYS A 212 11.62 -11.32 -9.75
CA LYS A 212 12.00 -11.76 -8.41
C LYS A 212 11.12 -11.13 -7.34
N SER A 213 11.06 -11.77 -6.18
CA SER A 213 10.30 -11.32 -5.03
C SER A 213 11.13 -11.38 -3.74
N LEU A 214 10.86 -10.46 -2.81
CA LEU A 214 11.38 -10.48 -1.44
C LEU A 214 10.24 -10.20 -0.46
N LEU A 215 9.92 -11.20 0.34
CA LEU A 215 9.02 -11.05 1.49
C LEU A 215 9.75 -10.32 2.63
N VAL A 216 9.10 -9.30 3.20
CA VAL A 216 9.58 -8.59 4.40
C VAL A 216 8.54 -8.66 5.52
N ASN A 217 8.89 -8.11 6.69
CA ASN A 217 8.08 -8.02 7.90
C ASN A 217 7.79 -9.39 8.57
N SER A 218 6.95 -10.24 7.97
CA SER A 218 6.47 -11.50 8.56
C SER A 218 7.56 -12.55 8.83
N ASN A 219 8.76 -12.34 8.29
CA ASN A 219 9.92 -13.22 8.36
C ASN A 219 11.15 -12.56 9.05
N ASN A 220 10.93 -11.52 9.87
CA ASN A 220 12.00 -10.71 10.50
C ASN A 220 13.00 -10.09 9.50
N THR A 221 12.63 -10.00 8.22
CA THR A 221 13.42 -9.34 7.17
C THR A 221 12.88 -7.94 6.94
N SER A 222 13.77 -7.00 6.63
CA SER A 222 13.41 -5.66 6.18
C SER A 222 14.15 -5.31 4.90
N ILE A 223 13.76 -4.20 4.27
CA ILE A 223 14.35 -3.74 3.01
C ILE A 223 15.86 -3.47 3.12
N THR A 224 16.39 -3.27 4.34
CA THR A 224 17.81 -3.00 4.60
C THR A 224 18.73 -4.15 4.17
N THR A 225 18.20 -5.38 4.10
CA THR A 225 18.91 -6.57 3.60
C THR A 225 19.36 -6.43 2.14
N LEU A 226 18.67 -5.59 1.36
CA LEU A 226 19.06 -5.27 -0.02
C LEU A 226 20.41 -4.53 -0.07
N LYS A 227 20.71 -3.67 0.93
CA LYS A 227 22.03 -3.01 1.06
C LYS A 227 23.13 -4.00 1.44
N GLN A 228 22.83 -4.86 2.41
CA GLN A 228 23.80 -5.83 2.96
C GLN A 228 24.26 -6.83 1.88
N THR A 229 23.32 -7.27 1.03
CA THR A 229 23.62 -8.16 -0.09
C THR A 229 24.60 -7.52 -1.08
N HIS A 230 24.43 -6.24 -1.40
CA HIS A 230 25.33 -5.52 -2.30
C HIS A 230 26.71 -5.31 -1.67
N ALA A 231 26.76 -4.92 -0.39
CA ALA A 231 28.02 -4.71 0.33
C ALA A 231 28.87 -5.99 0.39
N ALA A 232 28.24 -7.14 0.62
CA ALA A 232 28.93 -8.42 0.60
C ALA A 232 29.51 -8.75 -0.79
N GLN A 233 28.80 -8.46 -1.89
CA GLN A 233 29.30 -8.74 -3.24
C GLN A 233 30.43 -7.83 -3.69
N ASN A 234 30.41 -6.56 -3.29
CA ASN A 234 31.49 -5.63 -3.59
C ASN A 234 32.80 -6.02 -2.88
N LEU A 235 32.74 -6.69 -1.73
CA LEU A 235 33.92 -7.23 -1.02
C LEU A 235 34.52 -8.47 -1.68
N PHE A 236 33.76 -9.21 -2.50
CA PHE A 236 34.25 -10.39 -3.23
C PHE A 236 34.63 -10.11 -4.69
N THR A 237 34.46 -8.87 -5.15
CA THR A 237 34.77 -8.42 -6.52
C THR A 237 35.85 -7.35 -6.59
N ALA A 238 36.39 -6.93 -5.44
CA ALA A 238 37.56 -6.08 -5.29
C ALA A 238 38.80 -6.92 -4.91
#